data_AF-A0A2W6SQU5-F1
#
_entry.id   AF-A0A2W6SQU5-F1
#
_cell.length_a   1.000
_cell.length_b   1.000
_cell.length_c   1.000
_cell.angle_alpha   90.00
_cell.angle_beta   90.00
_cell.angle_gamma   90.00
#
_symmetry.space_group_name_H-M   'P 1'
#
loop_
_entity.id
_entity.type
_entity.pdbx_description
1 polymer ?
#
loop_
_entity_poly.entity_id
_entity_poly.type
_entity_poly.pdbx_seq_one_letter_code
_entity_poly.pdbx_strand_id
1 'polypeptide(L)'
;MRLVVAGWALAMALLFTPIARAAPEMPDPQLQQRHRFDIHVQPLSEGLRLLAAQSGTRILFSYDVAASIRGRRVEGFMSTEEALKRLLQGTDLKYSRAGLGVLAMHFRQSASCAARSVAASPSTRRGSAEPTCR
;
A
#
# COMPACT_ATOMS: atom_id res chain seq x y z
N MET A 1 -10.97 17.89 64.95
CA MET A 1 -11.61 16.95 64.00
C MET A 1 -10.63 16.63 62.88
N ARG A 2 -9.58 15.89 63.23
CA ARG A 2 -8.62 15.19 62.35
C ARG A 2 -9.01 13.73 62.55
N LEU A 3 -9.46 12.99 61.52
CA LEU A 3 -9.59 11.50 61.46
C LEU A 3 -10.59 11.02 60.36
N VAL A 4 -10.54 11.54 59.13
CA VAL A 4 -11.26 10.92 57.97
C VAL A 4 -10.36 10.87 56.73
N VAL A 5 -9.07 10.55 56.90
CA VAL A 5 -8.10 10.49 55.78
C VAL A 5 -7.45 9.11 55.63
N ALA A 6 -7.74 8.14 56.50
CA ALA A 6 -6.99 6.88 56.56
C ALA A 6 -7.67 5.64 55.92
N GLY A 7 -8.84 5.78 55.28
CA GLY A 7 -9.62 4.62 54.80
C GLY A 7 -9.62 4.37 53.29
N TRP A 8 -9.16 5.31 52.46
CA TRP A 8 -9.33 5.28 51.01
C TRP A 8 -8.01 5.24 50.23
N ALA A 9 -6.90 4.87 50.88
CA ALA A 9 -5.57 4.96 50.29
C ALA A 9 -5.01 3.64 49.73
N LEU A 10 -5.68 2.48 49.86
CA LEU A 10 -5.01 1.19 49.59
C LEU A 10 -5.62 0.28 48.51
N ALA A 11 -6.69 0.66 47.82
CA ALA A 11 -7.35 -0.23 46.84
C ALA A 11 -7.43 0.30 45.39
N MET A 12 -6.84 1.46 45.09
CA MET A 12 -6.95 2.10 43.76
C MET A 12 -5.60 2.27 43.04
N ALA A 13 -4.65 1.37 43.27
CA ALA A 13 -3.29 1.47 42.72
C ALA A 13 -2.93 0.36 41.70
N LEU A 14 -3.91 -0.36 41.15
CA LEU A 14 -3.68 -1.52 40.26
C LEU A 14 -4.31 -1.41 38.86
N LEU A 15 -4.81 -0.24 38.44
CA LEU A 15 -5.47 -0.06 37.13
C LEU A 15 -4.70 0.79 36.11
N PHE A 16 -3.48 1.25 36.41
CA PHE A 16 -2.63 1.93 35.43
C PHE A 16 -1.73 0.93 34.70
N THR A 17 -2.34 -0.02 34.01
CA THR A 17 -1.65 -0.81 32.99
C THR A 17 -1.48 0.10 31.76
N PRO A 18 -0.26 0.51 31.37
CA PRO A 18 -0.07 1.20 30.10
C PRO A 18 -0.41 0.22 28.98
N ILE A 19 -1.59 0.40 28.37
CA ILE A 19 -1.93 -0.27 27.13
C ILE A 19 -0.87 0.15 26.12
N ALA A 20 -0.05 -0.80 25.66
CA ALA A 20 0.87 -0.60 24.56
C ALA A 20 0.06 -0.12 23.36
N ARG A 21 0.06 1.19 23.10
CA ARG A 21 -0.59 1.77 21.92
C ARG A 21 0.18 1.25 20.71
N ALA A 22 -0.42 0.32 19.99
CA ALA A 22 -0.04 0.06 18.61
C ALA A 22 0.07 1.41 17.90
N ALA A 23 1.24 1.71 17.32
CA ALA A 23 1.46 2.97 16.63
C ALA A 23 0.35 3.14 15.59
N PRO A 24 -0.42 4.25 15.63
CA PRO A 24 -1.43 4.49 14.62
C PRO A 24 -0.71 4.60 13.28
N GLU A 25 -1.07 3.74 12.32
CA GLU A 25 -0.77 4.00 10.91
C GLU A 25 -1.52 5.27 10.53
N MET A 26 -0.87 6.42 10.71
CA MET A 26 -1.51 7.72 10.55
C MET A 26 -1.99 7.83 9.10
N PRO A 27 -3.31 8.02 8.88
CA PRO A 27 -3.83 8.20 7.54
C PRO A 27 -3.18 9.42 6.92
N ASP A 28 -2.82 9.33 5.64
CA ASP A 28 -2.30 10.48 4.91
C ASP A 28 -3.42 11.51 4.76
N PRO A 29 -3.31 12.70 5.40
CA PRO A 29 -4.38 13.69 5.34
C PRO A 29 -4.61 14.15 3.90
N GLN A 30 -3.57 14.18 3.06
CA GLN A 30 -3.63 14.48 1.63
C GLN A 30 -4.52 13.52 0.84
N LEU A 31 -4.50 12.23 1.20
CA LEU A 31 -5.29 11.19 0.53
C LEU A 31 -6.77 11.23 0.93
N GLN A 32 -7.05 11.70 2.14
CA GLN A 32 -8.41 11.81 2.69
C GLN A 32 -9.10 13.13 2.30
N GLN A 33 -8.37 14.10 1.75
CA GLN A 33 -8.98 15.32 1.23
C GLN A 33 -9.96 15.01 0.11
N ARG A 34 -11.16 15.58 0.23
CA ARG A 34 -12.23 15.41 -0.74
C ARG A 34 -12.21 16.54 -1.74
N HIS A 35 -12.17 16.17 -3.01
CA HIS A 35 -12.15 17.09 -4.14
C HIS A 35 -13.25 16.69 -5.14
N ARG A 36 -13.64 17.64 -5.98
CA ARG A 36 -14.50 17.34 -7.13
C ARG A 36 -13.60 16.85 -8.25
N PHE A 37 -13.70 15.57 -8.58
CA PHE A 37 -12.99 14.98 -9.69
C PHE A 37 -13.88 14.93 -10.92
N ASP A 38 -13.29 15.25 -12.06
CA ASP A 38 -13.88 15.09 -13.39
C ASP A 38 -12.79 14.52 -14.31
N ILE A 39 -12.81 13.20 -14.48
CA ILE A 39 -11.84 12.45 -15.27
C ILE A 39 -12.62 11.50 -16.17
N HIS A 40 -12.58 11.75 -17.47
CA HIS A 40 -13.26 10.92 -18.46
C HIS A 40 -12.51 9.60 -18.73
N VAL A 41 -13.11 8.73 -19.55
CA VAL A 41 -12.48 7.44 -19.92
C VAL A 41 -11.28 7.73 -20.83
N GLN A 42 -10.08 7.47 -20.32
CA GLN A 42 -8.82 7.83 -20.98
C GLN A 42 -7.70 6.85 -20.62
N PRO A 43 -6.54 6.91 -21.30
CA PRO A 43 -5.37 6.13 -20.91
C PRO A 43 -5.03 6.35 -19.44
N LEU A 44 -4.66 5.30 -18.73
CA LEU A 44 -4.46 5.36 -17.28
C LEU A 44 -3.35 6.37 -16.91
N SER A 45 -2.30 6.47 -17.74
CA SER A 45 -1.24 7.50 -17.60
C SER A 45 -1.80 8.92 -17.52
N GLU A 46 -2.71 9.26 -18.42
CA GLU A 46 -3.37 10.56 -18.47
C GLU A 46 -4.31 10.76 -17.28
N GLY A 47 -5.09 9.73 -16.93
CA GLY A 47 -6.01 9.77 -15.79
C GLY A 47 -5.30 10.00 -14.45
N LEU A 48 -4.15 9.34 -14.24
CA LEU A 48 -3.32 9.51 -13.05
C LEU A 48 -2.70 10.89 -12.99
N ARG A 49 -2.28 11.45 -14.13
CA ARG A 49 -1.76 12.82 -14.19
C ARG A 49 -2.82 13.84 -13.82
N LEU A 50 -4.04 13.71 -14.35
CA LEU A 50 -5.16 14.60 -13.99
C LEU A 50 -5.54 14.47 -12.51
N LEU A 51 -5.59 13.24 -11.99
CA LEU A 51 -5.88 13.00 -10.59
C LEU A 51 -4.82 13.63 -9.67
N ALA A 52 -3.53 13.46 -10.00
CA ALA A 52 -2.42 14.10 -9.30
C ALA A 52 -2.53 15.63 -9.33
N ALA A 53 -2.85 16.20 -10.49
CA ALA A 53 -3.00 17.64 -10.67
C ALA A 53 -4.19 18.22 -9.88
N GLN A 54 -5.33 17.52 -9.86
CA GLN A 54 -6.54 17.97 -9.14
C GLN A 54 -6.43 17.78 -7.62
N SER A 55 -5.75 16.73 -7.16
CA SER A 55 -5.60 16.42 -5.72
C SER A 55 -4.37 17.07 -5.07
N GLY A 56 -3.39 17.53 -5.86
CA GLY A 56 -2.11 18.02 -5.37
C GLY A 56 -1.16 16.92 -4.89
N THR A 57 -1.48 15.65 -5.13
CA THR A 57 -0.62 14.51 -4.75
C THR A 57 0.39 14.17 -5.84
N ARG A 58 1.54 13.62 -5.44
CA ARG A 58 2.58 13.17 -6.38
C ARG A 58 2.47 11.67 -6.60
N ILE A 59 2.26 11.25 -7.84
CA ILE A 59 2.08 9.84 -8.20
C ILE A 59 3.23 9.39 -9.10
N LEU A 60 3.98 8.37 -8.67
CA LEU A 60 5.12 7.79 -9.36
C LEU A 60 4.69 6.50 -10.08
N PHE A 61 4.94 6.43 -11.39
CA PHE A 61 4.61 5.27 -12.23
C PHE A 61 5.45 5.18 -13.49
N SER A 62 5.49 3.99 -14.07
CA SER A 62 6.06 3.77 -15.41
C SER A 62 5.04 4.14 -16.49
N TYR A 63 5.44 5.05 -17.39
CA TYR A 63 4.56 5.60 -18.42
C TYR A 63 4.09 4.54 -19.43
N ASP A 64 4.98 3.68 -19.95
CA ASP A 64 4.65 2.62 -20.91
C ASP A 64 3.56 1.68 -20.41
N VAL A 65 3.65 1.35 -19.13
CA VAL A 65 2.69 0.50 -18.43
C VAL A 65 1.33 1.19 -18.31
N ALA A 66 1.32 2.42 -17.82
CA ALA A 66 0.07 3.15 -17.60
C ALA A 66 -0.58 3.60 -18.93
N ALA A 67 0.17 3.78 -20.01
CA ALA A 67 -0.37 4.13 -21.31
C ALA A 67 -1.05 2.94 -22.02
N SER A 68 -0.61 1.71 -21.75
CA SER A 68 -1.19 0.50 -22.35
C SER A 68 -2.50 0.05 -21.71
N ILE A 69 -2.84 0.56 -20.51
CA ILE A 69 -4.06 0.24 -19.78
C ILE A 69 -5.05 1.40 -19.86
N ARG A 70 -6.33 1.10 -20.05
CA ARG A 70 -7.40 2.11 -19.99
C ARG A 70 -7.94 2.26 -18.57
N GLY A 71 -7.94 3.48 -18.05
CA GLY A 71 -8.55 3.81 -16.77
C GLY A 71 -10.06 3.95 -16.88
N ARG A 72 -10.77 3.84 -15.74
CA ARG A 72 -12.21 4.10 -15.70
C ARG A 72 -12.50 5.59 -15.50
N ARG A 73 -13.69 6.01 -15.91
CA ARG A 73 -14.23 7.35 -15.61
C ARG A 73 -14.36 7.52 -14.10
N VAL A 74 -13.90 8.66 -13.60
CA VAL A 74 -14.03 9.05 -12.20
C VAL A 74 -14.62 10.45 -12.16
N GLU A 75 -15.89 10.55 -11.76
CA GLU A 75 -16.63 11.80 -11.70
C GLU A 75 -17.37 11.85 -10.35
N GLY A 76 -17.32 13.00 -9.68
CA GLY A 76 -18.04 13.26 -8.42
C GLY A 76 -17.17 13.81 -7.29
N PHE A 77 -17.78 14.01 -6.12
CA PHE A 77 -17.12 14.55 -4.93
C PHE A 77 -16.67 13.43 -3.98
N MET A 78 -15.39 13.11 -4.01
CA MET A 78 -14.81 11.98 -3.27
C MET A 78 -13.38 12.28 -2.83
N SER A 79 -12.83 11.45 -1.94
CA SER A 79 -11.42 11.58 -1.52
C SER A 79 -10.46 11.19 -2.64
N THR A 80 -9.23 11.69 -2.58
CA THR A 80 -8.15 11.31 -3.50
C THR A 80 -7.93 9.79 -3.51
N GLU A 81 -8.00 9.14 -2.34
CA GLU A 81 -7.88 7.69 -2.25
C GLU A 81 -9.04 6.96 -2.93
N GLU A 82 -10.28 7.41 -2.75
CA GLU A 82 -11.45 6.81 -3.41
C GLU A 82 -11.39 6.99 -4.92
N ALA A 83 -11.01 8.18 -5.40
CA ALA A 83 -10.84 8.47 -6.81
C ALA A 83 -9.77 7.56 -7.43
N LEU A 84 -8.64 7.39 -6.74
CA LEU A 84 -7.56 6.52 -7.18
C LEU A 84 -7.99 5.05 -7.24
N LYS A 85 -8.71 4.57 -6.22
CA LYS A 85 -9.27 3.21 -6.20
C LYS A 85 -10.20 2.99 -7.38
N ARG A 86 -11.11 3.93 -7.68
CA ARG A 86 -12.03 3.83 -8.82
C ARG A 86 -11.30 3.88 -10.17
N LEU A 87 -10.26 4.70 -10.28
CA LEU A 87 -9.47 4.79 -11.50
C LEU A 87 -8.71 3.49 -11.81
N LEU A 88 -8.19 2.84 -10.76
CA LEU A 88 -7.45 1.57 -10.83
C LEU A 88 -8.36 0.33 -10.80
N GLN A 89 -9.68 0.48 -10.66
CA GLN A 89 -10.60 -0.66 -10.67
C GLN A 89 -10.52 -1.41 -12.01
N GLY A 90 -10.35 -2.73 -11.91
CA GLY A 90 -10.18 -3.60 -13.08
C GLY A 90 -8.75 -3.64 -13.64
N THR A 91 -7.78 -3.03 -12.95
CA THR A 91 -6.36 -3.10 -13.32
C THR A 91 -5.58 -3.97 -12.32
N ASP A 92 -4.51 -4.61 -12.78
CA ASP A 92 -3.57 -5.39 -11.93
C ASP A 92 -2.54 -4.52 -11.20
N LEU A 93 -2.73 -3.19 -11.21
CA LEU A 93 -1.87 -2.23 -10.55
C LEU A 93 -2.25 -2.08 -9.08
N LYS A 94 -1.25 -2.03 -8.23
CA LYS A 94 -1.36 -1.65 -6.82
C LYS A 94 -0.61 -0.36 -6.59
N TYR A 95 -1.10 0.40 -5.63
CA TYR A 95 -0.42 1.58 -5.12
C TYR A 95 0.20 1.24 -3.75
N SER A 96 1.36 1.83 -3.49
CA SER A 96 2.04 1.85 -2.20
C SER A 96 2.32 3.30 -1.83
N ARG A 97 2.29 3.62 -0.54
CA ARG A 97 2.62 4.96 -0.05
C ARG A 97 4.13 5.05 0.12
N ALA A 98 4.75 6.00 -0.58
CA ALA A 98 6.19 6.26 -0.49
C ALA A 98 6.52 7.43 0.46
N GLY A 99 5.52 8.24 0.82
CA GLY A 99 5.65 9.37 1.72
C GLY A 99 4.36 10.19 1.79
N LEU A 100 4.41 11.32 2.49
CA LEU A 100 3.24 12.19 2.67
C LEU A 100 2.76 12.76 1.33
N GLY A 101 1.57 12.34 0.89
CA GLY A 101 1.03 12.70 -0.43
C GLY A 101 1.80 12.14 -1.63
N VAL A 102 2.68 11.15 -1.41
CA VAL A 102 3.45 10.48 -2.48
C VAL A 102 3.02 9.02 -2.62
N LEU A 103 2.52 8.67 -3.80
CA LEU A 103 2.05 7.34 -4.17
C LEU A 103 2.98 6.73 -5.20
N ALA A 104 3.41 5.49 -5.00
CA ALA A 104 4.15 4.70 -5.98
C ALA A 104 3.27 3.57 -6.50
N MET A 105 3.24 3.36 -7.83
CA MET A 105 2.46 2.30 -8.45
C MET A 105 3.34 1.16 -8.94
N HIS A 106 2.91 -0.07 -8.65
CA HIS A 106 3.60 -1.30 -8.99
C HIS A 106 2.59 -2.35 -9.43
N PHE A 107 2.96 -3.20 -10.39
CA PHE A 107 2.13 -4.36 -10.69
C PHE A 107 2.13 -5.32 -9.52
N ARG A 108 0.98 -5.97 -9.28
CA ARG A 108 0.98 -7.24 -8.55
C ARG A 108 1.79 -8.23 -9.38
N GLN A 109 3.04 -8.42 -9.01
CA GLN A 109 3.82 -9.54 -9.52
C GLN A 109 2.99 -10.79 -9.23
N SER A 110 2.49 -11.42 -10.30
CA SER A 110 1.68 -12.62 -10.21
C SER A 110 2.53 -13.67 -9.50
N ALA A 111 2.07 -14.09 -8.32
CA ALA A 111 2.78 -14.99 -7.40
C ALA A 111 3.22 -16.32 -8.04
N SER A 112 2.75 -16.61 -9.25
CA SER A 112 3.08 -17.79 -10.06
C SER A 112 4.47 -17.77 -10.71
N CYS A 113 5.18 -16.64 -10.75
CA CYS A 113 6.59 -16.61 -11.17
C CYS A 113 7.56 -16.81 -9.99
N ALA A 114 7.26 -16.25 -8.82
CA ALA A 114 8.07 -16.44 -7.61
C ALA A 114 8.07 -17.89 -7.12
N ALA A 115 6.92 -18.58 -7.18
CA ALA A 115 6.83 -19.99 -6.81
C ALA A 115 7.59 -20.93 -7.79
N ARG A 116 7.70 -20.56 -9.08
CA ARG A 116 8.45 -21.35 -10.08
C ARG A 116 9.96 -21.17 -9.95
N SER A 117 10.42 -19.98 -9.55
CA SER A 117 11.86 -19.72 -9.38
C SER A 117 12.45 -20.41 -8.13
N VAL A 118 11.62 -20.74 -7.13
CA VAL A 118 12.05 -21.53 -5.95
C VAL A 118 12.04 -23.04 -6.25
N ALA A 119 11.17 -23.52 -7.15
CA ALA A 119 11.11 -24.94 -7.53
C ALA A 119 12.13 -25.33 -8.61
N ALA A 120 12.64 -24.37 -9.40
CA ALA A 120 13.64 -24.61 -10.43
C ALA A 120 15.07 -24.34 -9.92
N SER A 121 15.51 -25.10 -8.93
CA SER A 121 16.94 -25.36 -8.72
C SER A 121 17.27 -26.79 -9.15
N PRO A 122 17.61 -27.04 -10.43
CA PRO A 122 18.29 -28.26 -10.81
C PRO A 122 19.78 -27.93 -10.97
N SER A 123 20.59 -28.18 -9.95
CA SER A 123 21.99 -28.60 -10.13
C SER A 123 22.71 -28.70 -8.79
N THR A 124 22.65 -29.88 -8.18
CA THR A 124 23.90 -30.62 -7.97
C THR A 124 23.56 -32.08 -8.15
N ARG A 125 23.87 -32.54 -9.36
CA ARG A 125 23.77 -33.91 -9.81
C ARG A 125 24.60 -34.78 -8.88
N ARG A 126 23.90 -35.59 -8.11
CA ARG A 126 24.39 -36.78 -7.42
C ARG A 126 25.04 -37.74 -8.45
N GLY A 127 26.32 -38.05 -8.22
CA GLY A 127 27.01 -39.31 -8.53
C GLY A 127 27.00 -39.85 -9.96
N SER A 128 28.19 -40.02 -10.55
CA SER A 128 28.52 -41.17 -11.39
C SER A 128 30.04 -41.37 -11.39
N ALA A 129 30.42 -42.63 -11.19
CA ALA A 129 31.76 -43.14 -10.98
C ALA A 129 32.63 -43.17 -12.25
N GLU A 130 33.96 -43.09 -12.02
CA GLU A 130 35.17 -43.73 -12.64
C GLU A 130 35.22 -44.09 -14.15
N PRO A 131 36.40 -44.06 -14.84
CA PRO A 131 37.64 -44.76 -14.41
C PRO A 131 39.04 -44.16 -14.80
N THR A 132 40.08 -44.69 -14.16
CA THR A 132 41.48 -44.92 -14.60
C THR A 132 42.23 -43.84 -15.41
N CYS A 133 43.29 -43.28 -14.81
CA CYS A 133 44.49 -42.83 -15.53
C CYS A 133 45.76 -43.37 -14.85
N ARG A 134 46.33 -44.36 -15.53
CA ARG A 134 47.71 -44.88 -15.62
C ARG A 134 48.70 -44.68 -14.48
#